data_AF-A0A452U161-F1
#
_entry.id   AF-A0A452U161-F1
#
_cell.length_a   1.000
_cell.length_b   1.000
_cell.length_c   1.000
_cell.angle_alpha   90.00
_cell.angle_beta   90.00
_cell.angle_gamma   90.00
#
_symmetry.space_group_name_H-M   'P 1'
#
loop_
_entity.id
_entity.type
_entity.pdbx_description
1 polymer ?
#
loop_
_entity_poly.entity_id
_entity_poly.type
_entity_poly.pdbx_seq_one_letter_code
_entity_poly.pdbx_strand_id
1 'polypeptide(L)'
;MILYVENPEDSTQKLLELIQEFSEVSGYKIYAQKSVAFLYTNNEAEEREIKESIPFTIAPKPVRYLGINLTKEAKDLYSENYRILMKEMEEDTKNGKTFHAHGLKE
;
A
#
# COMPACT_ATOMS: atom_id res chain seq x y z
N MET A 1 4.58 -2.68 -7.35
CA MET A 1 5.65 -1.77 -6.91
C MET A 1 5.00 -0.63 -6.14
N ILE A 2 5.59 -0.22 -5.03
CA ILE A 2 5.21 0.99 -4.28
C ILE A 2 6.38 1.96 -4.36
N LEU A 3 6.09 3.25 -4.53
CA LEU A 3 7.08 4.31 -4.63
C LEU A 3 6.68 5.44 -3.70
N TYR A 4 7.67 6.04 -3.06
CA TYR A 4 7.52 7.23 -2.24
C TYR A 4 8.11 8.40 -3.00
N VAL A 5 7.37 9.49 -3.06
CA VAL A 5 7.69 10.65 -3.89
C VAL A 5 7.53 11.88 -3.02
N GLU A 6 8.62 12.61 -2.82
CA GLU A 6 8.61 13.94 -2.22
C GLU A 6 8.45 15.00 -3.31
N ASN A 7 7.84 16.14 -2.97
CA ASN A 7 7.58 17.25 -3.90
C ASN A 7 6.89 16.78 -5.20
N PRO A 8 5.68 16.19 -5.10
CA PRO A 8 5.04 15.45 -6.19
C PRO A 8 4.83 16.27 -7.47
N GLU A 9 4.74 17.59 -7.39
CA GLU A 9 4.66 18.48 -8.56
C GLU A 9 5.90 18.33 -9.47
N ASP A 10 7.10 18.40 -8.90
CA ASP A 10 8.37 18.37 -9.67
C ASP A 10 8.83 16.95 -10.02
N SER A 11 8.52 15.99 -9.16
CA SER A 11 9.12 14.65 -9.20
C SER A 11 8.26 13.63 -9.95
N THR A 12 6.96 13.85 -10.08
CA THR A 12 6.05 12.91 -10.77
C THR A 12 6.41 12.76 -12.24
N GLN A 13 6.73 13.85 -12.94
CA GLN A 13 7.12 13.78 -14.35
C GLN A 13 8.40 12.95 -14.54
N LYS A 14 9.45 13.27 -13.77
CA LYS A 14 10.73 12.53 -13.81
C LYS A 14 10.55 11.05 -13.49
N LEU A 15 9.66 10.74 -12.55
CA LEU A 15 9.35 9.35 -12.22
C LEU A 15 8.72 8.60 -13.40
N LEU A 16 7.79 9.23 -14.12
CA LEU A 16 7.15 8.62 -15.29
C LEU A 16 8.16 8.38 -16.42
N GLU A 17 9.07 9.31 -16.65
CA GLU A 17 10.18 9.17 -17.61
C GLU A 17 11.07 7.97 -17.25
N LEU A 18 11.51 7.87 -15.99
CA LEU A 18 12.32 6.74 -15.52
C LEU A 18 11.60 5.39 -15.64
N ILE A 19 10.30 5.35 -15.33
CA ILE A 19 9.49 4.13 -15.49
C ILE A 19 9.40 3.75 -16.96
N GLN A 20 9.26 4.73 -17.85
CA GLN A 20 9.22 4.48 -19.30
C GLN A 20 10.56 3.96 -19.80
N GLU A 21 11.69 4.58 -19.45
CA GLU A 21 13.02 4.10 -19.81
C GLU A 21 13.26 2.67 -19.30
N PHE A 22 12.88 2.39 -18.04
CA PHE A 22 12.95 1.04 -17.48
C PHE A 22 12.07 0.07 -18.26
N SER A 23 10.86 0.49 -18.68
CA SER A 23 9.95 -0.36 -19.45
C SER A 23 10.51 -0.80 -20.79
N GLU A 24 11.35 0.03 -21.43
CA GLU A 24 11.99 -0.28 -22.70
C GLU A 24 13.03 -1.39 -22.56
N VAL A 25 13.75 -1.42 -21.43
CA VAL A 25 14.75 -2.45 -21.13
C VAL A 25 14.10 -3.73 -20.60
N SER A 26 13.13 -3.60 -19.70
CA SER A 26 12.56 -4.75 -18.98
C SER A 26 11.38 -5.40 -19.70
N GLY A 27 10.76 -4.71 -20.67
CA GLY A 27 9.52 -5.12 -21.32
C GLY A 27 8.27 -5.02 -20.43
N TYR A 28 8.34 -4.41 -19.24
CA TYR A 28 7.20 -4.27 -18.33
C TYR A 28 6.52 -2.92 -18.51
N LYS A 29 5.20 -2.90 -18.63
CA LYS A 29 4.40 -1.66 -18.72
C LYS A 29 3.61 -1.41 -17.44
N ILE A 30 3.64 -0.17 -16.94
CA ILE A 30 2.76 0.23 -15.84
C ILE A 30 1.32 0.36 -16.33
N TYR A 31 0.37 -0.15 -15.54
CA TYR A 31 -1.04 0.08 -15.82
C TYR A 31 -1.52 1.32 -15.09
N ALA A 32 -1.29 2.49 -15.69
CA ALA A 32 -1.56 3.80 -15.08
C ALA A 32 -2.97 3.95 -14.48
N GLN A 33 -4.00 3.38 -15.12
CA GLN A 33 -5.38 3.41 -14.61
C GLN A 33 -5.60 2.61 -13.33
N LYS A 34 -4.79 1.57 -13.07
CA LYS A 34 -4.82 0.80 -11.82
C LYS A 34 -3.85 1.36 -10.78
N SER A 35 -2.93 2.22 -11.17
CA SER A 35 -2.05 2.93 -10.25
C SER A 35 -2.84 4.04 -9.54
N VAL A 36 -2.70 4.09 -8.22
CA VAL A 36 -3.32 5.11 -7.37
C VAL A 36 -2.25 5.78 -6.52
N ALA A 37 -2.49 7.03 -6.16
CA ALA A 37 -1.64 7.76 -5.21
C ALA A 37 -2.27 7.73 -3.82
N PHE A 38 -1.43 7.59 -2.79
CA PHE A 38 -1.81 7.70 -1.39
C PHE A 38 -1.06 8.89 -0.79
N LEU A 39 -1.80 9.87 -0.29
CA LEU A 39 -1.22 11.12 0.20
C LEU A 39 -1.01 11.08 1.70
N TYR A 40 0.19 11.46 2.13
CA TYR A 40 0.59 11.52 3.54
C TYR A 40 0.27 12.87 4.20
N THR A 41 -0.09 13.90 3.41
CA THR A 41 -0.47 15.19 3.97
C THR A 41 -1.87 15.15 4.61
N ASN A 42 -2.03 15.96 5.67
CA ASN A 42 -3.30 16.25 6.32
C ASN A 42 -3.81 17.66 6.00
N ASN A 43 -3.07 18.41 5.16
CA ASN A 43 -3.46 19.74 4.74
C ASN A 43 -4.35 19.65 3.50
N GLU A 44 -5.61 20.07 3.64
CA GLU A 44 -6.59 20.02 2.54
C GLU A 44 -6.19 20.86 1.33
N ALA A 45 -5.51 21.99 1.54
CA ALA A 45 -5.05 22.85 0.45
C ALA A 45 -3.93 22.16 -0.36
N GLU A 46 -2.98 21.57 0.33
CA GLU A 46 -1.88 20.81 -0.28
C GLU A 46 -2.41 19.54 -0.97
N GLU A 47 -3.35 18.82 -0.35
CA GLU A 47 -4.00 17.66 -0.96
C GLU A 47 -4.68 18.03 -2.28
N ARG A 48 -5.37 19.18 -2.33
CA ARG A 48 -6.00 19.67 -3.55
C ARG A 48 -4.99 20.01 -4.64
N GLU A 49 -3.92 20.72 -4.28
CA GLU A 49 -2.84 21.09 -5.21
C GLU A 49 -2.14 19.84 -5.79
N ILE A 50 -1.83 18.85 -4.95
CA ILE A 50 -1.24 17.59 -5.38
C ILE A 50 -2.19 16.85 -6.32
N LYS A 51 -3.49 16.80 -5.98
CA LYS A 51 -4.51 16.15 -6.81
C LYS A 51 -4.65 16.79 -8.19
N GLU A 52 -4.41 18.10 -8.31
CA GLU A 52 -4.45 18.83 -9.57
C GLU A 52 -3.14 18.69 -10.38
N SER A 53 -2.00 18.42 -9.73
CA SER A 53 -0.68 18.32 -10.38
C SER A 53 -0.27 16.93 -10.85
N ILE A 54 -0.72 15.85 -10.19
CA ILE A 54 -0.31 14.48 -10.56
C ILE A 54 -1.34 13.78 -11.48
N PRO A 55 -0.92 12.88 -12.38
CA PRO A 55 -1.82 12.16 -13.29
C PRO A 55 -2.45 10.91 -12.67
N PHE A 56 -2.23 10.67 -11.36
CA PHE A 56 -2.74 9.50 -10.65
C PHE A 56 -4.00 9.84 -9.86
N THR A 57 -4.95 8.89 -9.81
CA THR A 57 -6.12 9.06 -8.96
C THR A 57 -5.73 8.90 -7.49
N ILE A 58 -6.14 9.83 -6.65
CA ILE A 58 -5.97 9.72 -5.19
C ILE A 58 -6.88 8.61 -4.66
N ALA A 59 -6.33 7.70 -3.88
CA ALA A 59 -7.07 6.58 -3.33
C ALA A 59 -8.17 7.04 -2.35
N PRO A 60 -9.45 6.65 -2.55
CA PRO A 60 -10.57 7.09 -1.71
C PRO A 60 -10.75 6.27 -0.43
N LYS A 61 -10.04 5.15 -0.31
CA LYS A 61 -10.12 4.17 0.79
C LYS A 61 -8.71 3.91 1.32
N PRO A 62 -8.57 3.36 2.55
CA PRO A 62 -7.29 2.86 3.02
C PRO A 62 -6.71 1.91 1.98
N VAL A 63 -5.52 2.25 1.49
CA VAL A 63 -4.81 1.46 0.48
C VAL A 63 -4.21 0.27 1.19
N ARG A 64 -4.57 -0.94 0.73
CA ARG A 64 -3.99 -2.18 1.26
C ARG A 64 -2.86 -2.64 0.34
N TYR A 65 -1.70 -2.90 0.91
CA TYR A 65 -0.55 -3.46 0.23
C TYR A 65 -0.03 -4.69 0.98
N LEU A 66 0.04 -5.84 0.29
CA LEU A 66 0.50 -7.12 0.85
C LEU A 66 -0.17 -7.49 2.18
N GLY A 67 -1.46 -7.20 2.31
CA GLY A 67 -2.22 -7.50 3.53
C GLY A 67 -2.23 -6.40 4.58
N ILE A 68 -1.41 -5.35 4.44
CA ILE A 68 -1.28 -4.22 5.38
C ILE A 68 -1.98 -2.98 4.82
N ASN A 69 -2.82 -2.35 5.63
CA ASN A 69 -3.37 -1.03 5.36
C ASN A 69 -2.28 0.02 5.56
N LEU A 70 -2.01 0.80 4.51
CA LEU A 70 -1.17 1.99 4.60
C LEU A 70 -1.88 3.04 5.47
N THR A 71 -1.12 3.65 6.38
CA THR A 71 -1.60 4.70 7.29
C THR A 71 -0.88 6.00 6.98
N LYS A 72 -1.55 7.14 7.21
CA LYS A 72 -0.91 8.47 7.07
C LYS A 72 0.17 8.67 8.14
N GLU A 73 -0.07 8.19 9.36
CA GLU A 73 0.89 8.26 10.44
C GLU A 73 1.43 6.89 10.78
N ALA A 74 2.75 6.79 10.98
CA ALA A 74 3.42 5.54 11.32
C ALA A 74 2.91 4.96 12.66
N LYS A 75 2.48 5.81 13.59
CA LYS A 75 1.96 5.40 14.90
C LYS A 75 0.70 4.52 14.78
N ASP A 76 -0.09 4.72 13.71
CA ASP A 76 -1.36 4.02 13.52
C ASP A 76 -1.15 2.63 12.91
N LEU A 77 0.03 2.32 12.36
CA LEU A 77 0.33 1.02 11.75
C LEU A 77 0.05 -0.14 12.71
N TYR A 78 0.37 0.02 13.99
CA TYR A 78 0.18 -1.03 14.98
C TYR A 78 -1.30 -1.31 15.24
N SER A 79 -2.12 -0.28 15.51
CA SER A 79 -3.53 -0.45 15.86
C SER A 79 -4.37 -0.90 14.66
N GLU A 80 -4.07 -0.36 13.47
CA GLU A 80 -4.81 -0.61 12.23
C GLU A 80 -4.41 -1.94 11.55
N ASN A 81 -3.24 -2.49 11.89
CA ASN A 81 -2.75 -3.73 11.28
C ASN A 81 -2.26 -4.74 12.32
N TYR A 82 -1.10 -4.52 12.92
CA TYR A 82 -0.38 -5.58 13.65
C TYR A 82 -1.14 -6.13 14.83
N ARG A 83 -1.89 -5.30 15.56
CA ARG A 83 -2.73 -5.74 16.68
C ARG A 83 -3.81 -6.74 16.22
N ILE A 84 -4.37 -6.55 15.03
CA ILE A 84 -5.39 -7.44 14.45
C ILE A 84 -4.71 -8.72 13.95
N LEU A 85 -3.64 -8.57 13.18
CA LEU A 85 -2.89 -9.71 12.62
C LEU A 85 -2.34 -10.63 13.72
N MET A 86 -1.85 -10.10 14.83
CA MET A 86 -1.38 -10.93 15.95
C MET A 86 -2.51 -11.77 16.54
N LYS A 87 -3.73 -11.22 16.68
CA LYS A 87 -4.88 -11.98 17.18
C LYS A 87 -5.29 -13.07 16.20
N GLU A 88 -5.31 -12.77 14.91
CA GLU A 88 -5.60 -13.75 13.85
C GLU A 88 -4.57 -14.89 13.88
N MET A 89 -3.28 -14.57 14.02
CA MET A 89 -2.21 -15.57 14.13
C MET A 89 -2.32 -16.44 15.40
N GLU A 90 -2.69 -15.85 16.54
CA GLU A 90 -2.93 -16.59 17.79
C GLU A 90 -4.12 -17.57 17.64
N GLU A 91 -5.21 -17.11 17.02
CA GLU A 91 -6.40 -17.92 16.75
C GLU A 91 -6.09 -19.05 15.77
N ASP A 92 -5.41 -18.76 14.66
CA ASP A 92 -4.98 -19.75 13.67
C ASP A 92 -4.04 -20.79 14.28
N THR A 93 -3.13 -20.38 15.16
CA THR A 93 -2.24 -21.30 15.88
C THR A 93 -3.03 -22.22 16.82
N LYS A 94 -4.04 -21.69 17.52
CA LYS A 94 -4.92 -22.48 18.40
C LYS A 94 -5.75 -23.48 17.59
N ASN A 95 -6.34 -23.04 16.49
CA ASN A 95 -7.15 -23.87 15.60
C ASN A 95 -6.26 -24.95 14.95
N GLY A 96 -5.08 -24.59 14.44
CA GLY A 96 -4.07 -25.51 13.90
C GLY A 96 -3.67 -26.62 14.87
N LYS A 97 -3.40 -26.30 16.14
CA LYS A 97 -3.15 -27.30 17.19
C LYS A 97 -4.34 -28.24 17.41
N THR A 98 -5.56 -27.74 17.24
CA THR A 98 -6.79 -28.51 17.40
C THR A 98 -6.96 -29.52 16.26
N PHE A 99 -6.66 -29.12 15.02
CA PHE A 99 -6.64 -30.01 13.86
C PHE A 99 -5.57 -31.12 13.99
N HIS A 100 -4.36 -30.78 14.45
CA HIS A 100 -3.31 -31.78 14.70
C HIS A 100 -3.64 -32.76 15.83
N ALA A 101 -4.37 -32.33 16.86
CA ALA A 101 -4.79 -33.20 17.96
C ALA A 101 -5.90 -34.19 17.57
N HIS A 102 -6.74 -33.87 16.57
CA HIS A 102 -7.75 -34.78 16.03
C HIS A 102 -7.17 -35.81 15.05
N GLY A 103 -6.12 -35.48 14.29
CA GLY A 103 -5.44 -36.42 13.40
C GLY A 103 -4.52 -37.46 14.09
N LEU A 104 -4.35 -37.39 15.41
CA LEU A 104 -3.58 -38.35 16.21
C LEU A 104 -4.47 -39.31 17.03
N LYS A 105 -5.79 -39.28 16.80
CA LYS A 105 -6.77 -40.13 17.48
C LYS A 105 -7.36 -41.25 16.60
N GLU A 106 -6.78 -41.48 15.42
CA GLU A 106 -7.06 -42.67 14.59
C GLU A 106 -5.97 -43.73 14.75
#